data_AF-A0A4Q4TRH1-F1
#
_entry.id   AF-A0A4Q4TRH1-F1
#
_cell.length_a   1.000
_cell.length_b   1.000
_cell.length_c   1.000
_cell.angle_alpha   90.00
_cell.angle_beta   90.00
_cell.angle_gamma   90.00
#
_symmetry.space_group_name_H-M   'P 1'
#
loop_
_entity.id
_entity.type
_entity.pdbx_description
1 polymer ?
#
loop_
_entity_poly.entity_id
_entity_poly.type
_entity_poly.pdbx_seq_one_letter_code
_entity_poly.pdbx_strand_id
1 'polypeptide(L)'
;MADDAWSFLGNIDDGNGWWDEAFGYNRMNSRYFHTQNWLKGLSAMAEWAATQPGVVGLGLRNEVREWLLQGLNGRADWYKYMEQGARLVHAANPDALILIGGTLSSTDLSHVKARNLAWGEWRDKHVWEWHAYSFTVNFPDSGKNCGFTRDQYGWNNGFVLEQNQPWTAPLILSEFGFGMAGGPRDGLTDDERAYFDCLKGYLLDNDSEWAIWAIMGSYYFRNGQVDFDEPFGVLNRDWNDFRNPKLLGLLGEMFNMTQGPA
;
A
#
# COMPACT_ATOMS: atom_id res chain seq x y z
N MET A 1 -11.82 -1.64 26.34
CA MET A 1 -10.36 -1.82 26.26
C MET A 1 -9.98 -1.44 24.85
N ALA A 2 -9.65 -0.17 24.68
CA ALA A 2 -9.19 0.42 23.43
C ALA A 2 -7.78 0.90 23.75
N ASP A 3 -6.85 -0.03 23.80
CA ASP A 3 -5.42 0.23 23.89
C ASP A 3 -4.80 -0.51 22.70
N ASP A 4 -3.97 0.21 21.94
CA ASP A 4 -3.23 -0.16 20.71
C ASP A 4 -3.71 0.53 19.42
N ALA A 5 -4.69 1.44 19.52
CA ALA A 5 -5.12 2.22 18.38
C ALA A 5 -4.43 3.61 18.39
N TRP A 6 -3.70 3.90 17.31
CA TRP A 6 -3.38 5.23 16.78
C TRP A 6 -2.08 5.91 17.27
N SER A 7 -0.94 5.58 16.66
CA SER A 7 -0.02 6.57 16.07
C SER A 7 1.15 5.89 15.35
N PHE A 8 1.24 6.13 14.03
CA PHE A 8 2.07 5.43 13.04
C PHE A 8 1.54 4.02 12.68
N LEU A 9 1.14 3.85 11.43
CA LEU A 9 0.64 2.62 10.81
C LEU A 9 1.51 1.42 11.24
N GLY A 10 0.93 0.41 11.92
CA GLY A 10 1.59 -0.81 12.38
C GLY A 10 2.63 -0.64 13.49
N ASN A 11 2.76 -1.66 14.36
CA ASN A 11 3.79 -1.62 15.39
C ASN A 11 5.18 -1.70 14.75
N ILE A 12 6.15 -0.98 15.33
CA ILE A 12 7.55 -1.02 14.84
C ILE A 12 8.18 -2.41 14.91
N ASP A 13 7.55 -3.36 15.59
CA ASP A 13 7.99 -4.74 15.78
C ASP A 13 7.19 -5.79 14.99
N ASP A 14 6.28 -5.36 14.09
CA ASP A 14 5.40 -6.25 13.33
C ASP A 14 6.05 -6.96 12.14
N GLY A 15 7.31 -6.64 11.86
CA GLY A 15 8.07 -7.18 10.73
C GLY A 15 8.12 -6.29 9.49
N ASN A 16 7.39 -5.18 9.40
CA ASN A 16 7.51 -4.24 8.27
C ASN A 16 8.56 -3.13 8.51
N GLY A 17 9.38 -3.29 9.55
CA GLY A 17 10.51 -2.42 9.87
C GLY A 17 11.66 -2.45 8.85
N TRP A 18 12.68 -1.62 9.01
CA TRP A 18 13.80 -1.56 8.05
C TRP A 18 14.58 -2.86 7.93
N TRP A 19 15.27 -3.07 6.81
CA TRP A 19 16.09 -4.26 6.57
C TRP A 19 17.17 -4.46 7.65
N ASP A 20 17.36 -5.70 8.11
CA ASP A 20 18.38 -6.06 9.12
C ASP A 20 19.83 -5.83 8.67
N GLU A 21 20.09 -5.74 7.37
CA GLU A 21 21.41 -5.48 6.79
C GLU A 21 21.64 -4.02 6.38
N ALA A 22 20.64 -3.16 6.58
CA ALA A 22 20.69 -1.77 6.15
C ALA A 22 21.36 -0.83 7.18
N PHE A 23 21.71 0.38 6.72
CA PHE A 23 22.15 1.44 7.64
C PHE A 23 21.06 1.76 8.66
N GLY A 24 21.48 2.08 9.89
CA GLY A 24 20.55 2.40 10.97
C GLY A 24 19.85 1.18 11.56
N TYR A 25 20.50 0.01 11.54
CA TYR A 25 20.00 -1.19 12.22
C TYR A 25 19.52 -0.86 13.63
N ASN A 26 18.30 -1.31 13.93
CA ASN A 26 17.70 -1.11 15.23
C ASN A 26 17.06 -2.40 15.74
N ARG A 27 17.46 -2.84 16.94
CA ARG A 27 16.95 -4.08 17.52
C ARG A 27 15.44 -4.09 17.74
N MET A 28 14.77 -2.96 17.94
CA MET A 28 13.30 -2.94 18.15
C MET A 28 12.51 -3.09 16.85
N ASN A 29 13.17 -3.02 15.70
CA ASN A 29 12.51 -2.90 14.41
C ASN A 29 13.15 -3.80 13.35
N SER A 30 14.44 -3.59 13.06
CA SER A 30 15.16 -4.31 12.02
C SER A 30 15.30 -5.80 12.29
N ARG A 31 15.35 -6.23 13.55
CA ARG A 31 15.57 -7.65 13.90
C ARG A 31 14.49 -8.59 13.35
N TYR A 32 13.31 -8.06 13.01
CA TYR A 32 12.16 -8.83 12.57
C TYR A 32 12.10 -8.98 11.05
N PHE A 33 12.87 -8.20 10.29
CA PHE A 33 12.89 -8.26 8.83
C PHE A 33 14.23 -8.78 8.31
N HIS A 34 14.26 -10.09 8.03
CA HIS A 34 15.45 -10.78 7.55
C HIS A 34 15.65 -10.60 6.05
N THR A 35 16.61 -9.75 5.68
CA THR A 35 16.88 -9.32 4.30
C THR A 35 17.08 -10.51 3.35
N GLN A 36 17.94 -11.47 3.72
CA GLN A 36 18.22 -12.62 2.86
C GLN A 36 17.04 -13.57 2.71
N ASN A 37 16.20 -13.70 3.75
CA ASN A 37 15.00 -14.53 3.66
C ASN A 37 13.96 -13.88 2.76
N TRP A 38 13.81 -12.56 2.85
CA TRP A 38 12.95 -11.79 1.97
C TRP A 38 13.39 -11.91 0.50
N LEU A 39 14.68 -11.71 0.19
CA LEU A 39 15.19 -11.84 -1.18
C LEU A 39 14.98 -13.26 -1.75
N LYS A 40 15.25 -14.31 -0.95
CA LYS A 40 14.98 -15.71 -1.34
C LYS A 40 13.49 -15.96 -1.54
N GLY A 41 12.65 -15.42 -0.65
CA GLY A 41 11.19 -15.52 -0.73
C GLY A 41 10.63 -14.88 -1.99
N LEU A 42 11.12 -13.68 -2.36
CA LEU A 42 10.75 -13.01 -3.61
C LEU A 42 11.05 -13.89 -4.84
N SER A 43 12.25 -14.45 -4.93
CA SER A 43 12.61 -15.37 -6.02
C SER A 43 11.70 -16.60 -6.06
N ALA A 44 11.51 -17.26 -4.92
CA ALA A 44 10.69 -18.48 -4.84
C ALA A 44 9.22 -18.22 -5.20
N MET A 45 8.65 -17.11 -4.73
CA MET A 45 7.28 -16.74 -5.05
C MET A 45 7.12 -16.32 -6.51
N ALA A 46 8.12 -15.66 -7.10
CA ALA A 46 8.13 -15.32 -8.52
C ALA A 46 8.18 -16.58 -9.41
N GLU A 47 9.06 -17.53 -9.10
CA GLU A 47 9.14 -18.82 -9.79
C GLU A 47 7.83 -19.60 -9.71
N TRP A 48 7.24 -19.67 -8.52
CA TRP A 48 5.92 -20.32 -8.34
C TRP A 48 4.85 -19.61 -9.17
N ALA A 49 4.77 -18.28 -9.08
CA ALA A 49 3.78 -17.44 -9.76
C ALA A 49 3.85 -17.55 -11.29
N ALA A 50 5.01 -17.84 -11.87
CA ALA A 50 5.17 -17.98 -13.32
C ALA A 50 4.29 -19.09 -13.94
N THR A 51 3.80 -20.02 -13.12
CA THR A 51 2.89 -21.10 -13.54
C THR A 51 1.43 -20.88 -13.13
N GLN A 52 1.12 -19.73 -12.52
CA GLN A 52 -0.19 -19.42 -11.95
C GLN A 52 -0.90 -18.34 -12.80
N PRO A 53 -1.88 -18.70 -13.65
CA PRO A 53 -2.50 -17.76 -14.59
C PRO A 53 -3.27 -16.60 -13.94
N GLY A 54 -3.60 -16.71 -12.65
CA GLY A 54 -4.27 -15.64 -11.89
C GLY A 54 -3.33 -14.63 -11.23
N VAL A 55 -2.01 -14.86 -11.25
CA VAL A 55 -1.04 -13.95 -10.63
C VAL A 55 -0.50 -13.00 -11.69
N VAL A 56 -0.95 -11.74 -11.63
CA VAL A 56 -0.58 -10.69 -12.60
C VAL A 56 0.66 -9.89 -12.17
N GLY A 57 0.99 -9.89 -10.88
CA GLY A 57 2.09 -9.10 -10.35
C GLY A 57 2.43 -9.46 -8.91
N LEU A 58 3.54 -8.88 -8.44
CA LEU A 58 4.13 -9.13 -7.14
C LEU A 58 4.50 -7.80 -6.48
N GLY A 59 3.89 -7.53 -5.32
CA GLY A 59 4.33 -6.47 -4.41
C GLY A 59 5.63 -6.86 -3.74
N LEU A 60 6.65 -6.01 -3.85
CA LEU A 60 7.97 -6.33 -3.28
C LEU A 60 7.97 -6.31 -1.76
N ARG A 61 7.23 -5.37 -1.16
CA ARG A 61 7.24 -5.17 0.29
C ARG A 61 6.07 -4.33 0.76
N ASN A 62 5.35 -4.82 1.76
CA ASN A 62 4.29 -4.06 2.42
C ASN A 62 4.87 -2.99 3.34
N GLU A 63 4.31 -1.78 3.27
CA GLU A 63 4.46 -0.68 4.22
C GLU A 63 5.85 -0.53 4.87
N VAL A 64 6.87 -0.20 4.07
CA VAL A 64 8.22 0.01 4.62
C VAL A 64 8.25 1.14 5.65
N ARG A 65 8.61 0.80 6.89
CA ARG A 65 8.67 1.75 8.01
C ARG A 65 10.08 2.03 8.47
N GLU A 66 10.46 3.29 8.31
CA GLU A 66 11.69 3.87 8.80
C GLU A 66 11.51 4.26 10.28
N TRP A 67 12.54 4.02 11.09
CA TRP A 67 12.59 4.42 12.49
C TRP A 67 13.99 4.93 12.89
N LEU A 68 14.00 6.01 13.69
CA LEU A 68 15.21 6.71 14.14
C LEU A 68 16.10 7.20 12.99
N LEU A 69 17.25 6.54 12.77
CA LEU A 69 18.27 6.95 11.81
C LEU A 69 18.04 6.35 10.41
N GLN A 70 17.10 5.42 10.28
CA GLN A 70 16.78 4.77 9.02
C GLN A 70 16.23 5.80 8.03
N GLY A 71 16.60 5.69 6.75
CA GLY A 71 16.24 6.66 5.72
C GLY A 71 17.13 7.93 5.67
N LEU A 72 17.87 8.27 6.73
CA LEU A 72 18.71 9.48 6.78
C LEU A 72 19.93 9.44 5.85
N ASN A 73 20.26 8.28 5.29
CA ASN A 73 21.29 8.13 4.25
C ASN A 73 20.77 8.44 2.84
N GLY A 74 19.80 9.36 2.72
CA GLY A 74 19.10 9.63 1.46
C GLY A 74 18.33 8.42 0.96
N ARG A 75 17.82 7.58 1.87
CA ARG A 75 17.09 6.33 1.58
C ARG A 75 17.87 5.35 0.71
N ALA A 76 19.21 5.40 0.74
CA ALA A 76 20.05 4.59 -0.14
C ALA A 76 19.77 3.08 -0.02
N ASP A 77 19.40 2.60 1.17
CA ASP A 77 19.03 1.20 1.38
C ASP A 77 17.72 0.84 0.68
N TRP A 78 16.69 1.71 0.70
CA TRP A 78 15.43 1.47 -0.03
C TRP A 78 15.70 1.28 -1.52
N TYR A 79 16.49 2.16 -2.14
CA TYR A 79 16.88 2.00 -3.55
C TYR A 79 17.63 0.69 -3.78
N LYS A 80 18.65 0.41 -2.97
CA LYS A 80 19.46 -0.81 -3.08
C LYS A 80 18.57 -2.06 -3.02
N TYR A 81 17.71 -2.17 -2.01
CA TYR A 81 16.94 -3.37 -1.76
C TYR A 81 15.73 -3.51 -2.68
N MET A 82 15.03 -2.43 -3.00
CA MET A 82 13.94 -2.48 -3.98
C MET A 82 14.45 -2.85 -5.37
N GLU A 83 15.58 -2.30 -5.81
CA GLU A 83 16.17 -2.71 -7.09
C GLU A 83 16.67 -4.16 -7.07
N GLN A 84 17.24 -4.64 -5.95
CA GLN A 84 17.64 -6.05 -5.82
C GLN A 84 16.43 -6.99 -5.88
N GLY A 85 15.37 -6.68 -5.14
CA GLY A 85 14.12 -7.45 -5.14
C GLY A 85 13.47 -7.47 -6.52
N ALA A 86 13.37 -6.31 -7.18
CA ALA A 86 12.81 -6.19 -8.52
C ALA A 86 13.58 -7.03 -9.55
N ARG A 87 14.92 -6.97 -9.55
CA ARG A 87 15.76 -7.77 -10.47
C ARG A 87 15.57 -9.27 -10.24
N LEU A 88 15.46 -9.71 -8.99
CA LEU A 88 15.21 -11.12 -8.66
C LEU A 88 13.83 -11.58 -9.16
N VAL A 89 12.79 -10.80 -8.89
CA VAL A 89 11.44 -11.09 -9.37
C VAL A 89 11.39 -11.14 -10.90
N HIS A 90 11.95 -10.13 -11.57
CA HIS A 90 11.95 -10.07 -13.04
C HIS A 90 12.74 -11.22 -13.67
N ALA A 91 13.88 -11.60 -13.10
CA ALA A 91 14.67 -12.73 -13.59
C ALA A 91 13.94 -14.07 -13.46
N ALA A 92 13.17 -14.25 -12.38
CA ALA A 92 12.40 -15.47 -12.13
C ALA A 92 11.07 -15.52 -12.89
N ASN A 93 10.41 -14.38 -13.08
CA ASN A 93 9.14 -14.23 -13.78
C ASN A 93 9.12 -12.91 -14.55
N PRO A 94 9.60 -12.91 -15.81
CA PRO A 94 9.68 -11.69 -16.61
C PRO A 94 8.31 -11.14 -17.04
N ASP A 95 7.25 -11.95 -16.94
CA ASP A 95 5.90 -11.56 -17.36
C ASP A 95 5.14 -10.77 -16.28
N ALA A 96 5.44 -11.01 -15.00
CA ALA A 96 4.76 -10.39 -13.87
C ALA A 96 5.02 -8.88 -13.74
N LEU A 97 4.00 -8.12 -13.34
CA LEU A 97 4.16 -6.75 -12.86
C LEU A 97 4.89 -6.74 -11.51
N ILE A 98 5.66 -5.68 -11.25
CA ILE A 98 6.44 -5.49 -10.04
C ILE A 98 5.94 -4.21 -9.36
N LEU A 99 5.19 -4.39 -8.27
CA LEU A 99 4.60 -3.32 -7.48
C LEU A 99 5.60 -2.88 -6.42
N ILE A 100 5.93 -1.59 -6.40
CA ILE A 100 6.93 -1.02 -5.48
C ILE A 100 6.33 0.17 -4.74
N GLY A 101 6.16 0.02 -3.43
CA GLY A 101 5.77 1.11 -2.54
C GLY A 101 6.92 1.99 -2.12
N GLY A 102 6.62 3.25 -1.82
CA GLY A 102 7.57 4.22 -1.28
C GLY A 102 7.99 3.94 0.17
N THR A 103 8.35 5.01 0.88
CA THR A 103 8.67 4.93 2.32
C THR A 103 7.49 5.41 3.16
N LEU A 104 7.65 5.40 4.49
CA LEU A 104 6.63 5.85 5.45
C LEU A 104 5.31 5.07 5.29
N SER A 105 5.40 3.74 5.21
CA SER A 105 4.25 2.85 5.01
C SER A 105 3.58 3.01 3.64
N SER A 106 4.37 3.10 2.56
CA SER A 106 3.87 3.31 1.19
C SER A 106 3.04 4.59 1.04
N THR A 107 3.34 5.65 1.80
CA THR A 107 2.60 6.92 1.71
C THR A 107 3.43 8.05 1.11
N ASP A 108 4.74 7.84 0.91
CA ASP A 108 5.66 8.84 0.38
C ASP A 108 6.58 8.24 -0.70
N LEU A 109 6.32 8.61 -1.96
CA LEU A 109 7.18 8.40 -3.12
C LEU A 109 7.98 9.67 -3.48
N SER A 110 7.82 10.79 -2.78
CA SER A 110 8.35 12.10 -3.21
C SER A 110 9.88 12.11 -3.38
N HIS A 111 10.59 11.26 -2.62
CA HIS A 111 12.04 11.09 -2.74
C HIS A 111 12.48 10.58 -4.13
N VAL A 112 11.58 9.94 -4.89
CA VAL A 112 11.82 9.47 -6.26
C VAL A 112 12.07 10.64 -7.24
N LYS A 113 11.51 11.83 -6.97
CA LYS A 113 11.79 13.05 -7.77
C LYS A 113 13.27 13.43 -7.76
N ALA A 114 13.94 13.23 -6.60
CA ALA A 114 15.34 13.56 -6.43
C ALA A 114 16.27 12.44 -6.95
N ARG A 115 15.85 11.19 -6.79
CA ARG A 115 16.59 10.01 -7.26
C ARG A 115 15.59 8.93 -7.65
N ASN A 116 15.56 8.55 -8.92
CA ASN A 116 14.71 7.45 -9.37
C ASN A 116 15.39 6.07 -9.19
N LEU A 117 14.61 4.99 -9.23
CA LEU A 117 15.09 3.62 -9.34
C LEU A 117 15.76 3.40 -10.70
N ALA A 118 16.83 2.59 -10.72
CA ALA A 118 17.44 2.11 -11.96
C ALA A 118 16.63 0.94 -12.57
N TRP A 119 15.39 1.21 -13.00
CA TRP A 119 14.43 0.20 -13.44
C TRP A 119 14.52 -0.22 -14.92
N GLY A 120 15.61 0.13 -15.62
CA GLY A 120 15.73 -0.13 -17.05
C GLY A 120 15.55 -1.61 -17.42
N GLU A 121 15.95 -2.52 -16.52
CA GLU A 121 15.83 -3.97 -16.70
C GLU A 121 14.38 -4.49 -16.63
N TRP A 122 13.46 -3.80 -15.95
CA TRP A 122 12.06 -4.21 -15.77
C TRP A 122 11.07 -3.08 -16.13
N ARG A 123 11.48 -2.14 -16.98
CA ARG A 123 10.75 -0.88 -17.22
C ARG A 123 9.27 -1.11 -17.56
N ASP A 124 8.98 -2.08 -18.42
CA ASP A 124 7.62 -2.38 -18.89
C ASP A 124 6.80 -3.24 -17.91
N LYS A 125 7.35 -3.48 -16.71
CA LYS A 125 6.74 -4.26 -15.64
C LYS A 125 6.55 -3.46 -14.35
N HIS A 126 7.06 -2.24 -14.29
CA HIS A 126 7.04 -1.46 -13.07
C HIS A 126 5.67 -0.82 -12.80
N VAL A 127 5.20 -0.93 -11.57
CA VAL A 127 4.00 -0.25 -11.04
C VAL A 127 4.37 0.39 -9.70
N TRP A 128 4.05 1.66 -9.52
CA TRP A 128 4.16 2.33 -8.23
C TRP A 128 2.99 1.96 -7.33
N GLU A 129 3.24 1.88 -6.03
CA GLU A 129 2.24 1.52 -5.04
C GLU A 129 2.12 2.60 -3.97
N TRP A 130 0.90 2.90 -3.54
CA TRP A 130 0.66 3.78 -2.40
C TRP A 130 -0.56 3.36 -1.57
N HIS A 131 -0.57 3.78 -0.31
CA HIS A 131 -1.59 3.48 0.68
C HIS A 131 -2.23 4.77 1.20
N ALA A 132 -3.51 4.74 1.56
CA ALA A 132 -4.18 5.89 2.17
C ALA A 132 -5.30 5.48 3.12
N TYR A 133 -5.25 5.97 4.36
CA TYR A 133 -6.29 5.85 5.36
C TYR A 133 -6.66 7.22 5.95
N SER A 134 -7.85 7.32 6.56
CA SER A 134 -8.30 8.54 7.24
C SER A 134 -7.36 9.00 8.36
N PHE A 135 -6.57 8.07 8.90
CA PHE A 135 -5.63 8.26 10.00
C PHE A 135 -4.16 8.24 9.55
N THR A 136 -3.89 8.22 8.24
CA THR A 136 -2.51 8.28 7.74
C THR A 136 -1.85 9.58 8.16
N VAL A 137 -0.75 9.48 8.93
CA VAL A 137 -0.05 10.65 9.50
C VAL A 137 0.46 11.62 8.42
N ASN A 138 0.86 11.10 7.25
CA ASN A 138 1.31 11.92 6.13
C ASN A 138 0.17 12.64 5.40
N PHE A 139 -1.09 12.29 5.67
CA PHE A 139 -2.31 12.90 5.15
C PHE A 139 -3.18 13.41 6.31
N PRO A 140 -2.68 14.35 7.13
CA PRO A 140 -3.44 14.90 8.25
C PRO A 140 -4.75 15.53 7.78
N ASP A 141 -5.78 15.43 8.62
CA ASP A 141 -7.12 15.96 8.34
C ASP A 141 -7.74 15.42 7.03
N SER A 142 -7.36 14.19 6.66
CA SER A 142 -7.85 13.51 5.47
C SER A 142 -9.38 13.58 5.36
N GLY A 143 -9.87 14.15 4.26
CA GLY A 143 -11.29 14.33 4.00
C GLY A 143 -11.92 15.61 4.58
N LYS A 144 -11.41 16.18 5.67
CA LYS A 144 -11.96 17.41 6.27
C LYS A 144 -11.77 18.63 5.37
N ASN A 145 -10.60 18.71 4.72
CA ASN A 145 -10.34 19.65 3.63
C ASN A 145 -9.89 18.86 2.41
N CYS A 146 -10.84 18.51 1.56
CA CYS A 146 -10.55 17.63 0.44
C CYS A 146 -9.57 18.24 -0.57
N GLY A 147 -9.61 19.55 -0.82
CA GLY A 147 -8.65 20.20 -1.71
C GLY A 147 -7.22 20.00 -1.20
N PHE A 148 -6.98 20.30 0.08
CA PHE A 148 -5.68 20.10 0.70
C PHE A 148 -5.26 18.62 0.75
N THR A 149 -6.19 17.72 1.08
CA THR A 149 -5.94 16.26 1.09
C THR A 149 -5.48 15.77 -0.29
N ARG A 150 -6.13 16.24 -1.36
CA ARG A 150 -5.78 15.89 -2.74
C ARG A 150 -4.42 16.44 -3.17
N ASP A 151 -4.09 17.66 -2.74
CA ASP A 151 -2.76 18.24 -2.96
C ASP A 151 -1.67 17.37 -2.31
N GLN A 152 -1.94 16.83 -1.12
CA GLN A 152 -1.02 15.92 -0.43
C GLN A 152 -0.88 14.59 -1.18
N TYR A 153 -1.97 13.98 -1.65
CA TYR A 153 -1.90 12.76 -2.46
C TYR A 153 -1.09 12.97 -3.74
N GLY A 154 -1.32 14.06 -4.46
CA GLY A 154 -0.57 14.42 -5.67
C GLY A 154 0.90 14.67 -5.40
N TRP A 155 1.21 15.45 -4.35
CA TRP A 155 2.60 15.79 -4.02
C TRP A 155 3.42 14.56 -3.63
N ASN A 156 2.85 13.68 -2.79
CA ASN A 156 3.53 12.51 -2.24
C ASN A 156 3.59 11.34 -3.22
N ASN A 157 2.53 11.11 -4.00
CA ASN A 157 2.37 9.88 -4.79
C ASN A 157 1.95 10.15 -6.23
N GLY A 158 0.86 10.90 -6.47
CA GLY A 158 0.27 11.04 -7.80
C GLY A 158 1.14 11.69 -8.86
N PHE A 159 2.18 12.44 -8.47
CA PHE A 159 3.15 13.00 -9.41
C PHE A 159 3.81 11.95 -10.33
N VAL A 160 3.80 10.67 -9.94
CA VAL A 160 4.36 9.60 -10.78
C VAL A 160 3.53 9.33 -12.04
N LEU A 161 2.30 9.84 -12.11
CA LEU A 161 1.44 9.77 -13.29
C LEU A 161 1.70 10.92 -14.29
N GLU A 162 2.51 11.93 -13.91
CA GLU A 162 2.90 13.01 -14.81
C GLU A 162 3.66 12.45 -16.02
N GLN A 163 3.16 12.69 -17.22
CA GLN A 163 3.68 12.11 -18.45
C GLN A 163 5.06 12.65 -18.83
N ASN A 164 5.85 11.81 -19.52
CA ASN A 164 7.19 12.14 -20.03
C ASN A 164 8.25 12.49 -18.97
N GLN A 165 8.08 12.01 -17.74
CA GLN A 165 9.07 12.11 -16.67
C GLN A 165 9.87 10.81 -16.54
N PRO A 166 11.09 10.86 -15.95
CA PRO A 166 11.90 9.66 -15.73
C PRO A 166 11.21 8.59 -14.85
N TRP A 167 10.30 9.02 -13.98
CA TRP A 167 9.55 8.19 -13.02
C TRP A 167 8.12 7.88 -13.47
N THR A 168 7.73 8.27 -14.68
CA THR A 168 6.37 8.00 -15.19
C THR A 168 6.12 6.50 -15.26
N ALA A 169 5.14 6.01 -14.49
CA ALA A 169 4.67 4.63 -14.51
C ALA A 169 3.25 4.55 -13.89
N PRO A 170 2.50 3.45 -14.12
CA PRO A 170 1.21 3.22 -13.46
C PRO A 170 1.31 3.29 -11.93
N LEU A 171 0.22 3.71 -11.27
CA LEU A 171 0.14 3.86 -9.82
C LEU A 171 -1.10 3.13 -9.31
N ILE A 172 -0.90 2.20 -8.37
CA ILE A 172 -1.99 1.49 -7.69
C ILE A 172 -2.13 1.95 -6.23
N LEU A 173 -3.35 2.31 -5.84
CA LEU A 173 -3.74 2.40 -4.42
C LEU A 173 -3.99 0.98 -3.89
N SER A 174 -2.92 0.29 -3.49
CA SER A 174 -3.01 -1.11 -3.06
C SER A 174 -3.66 -1.30 -1.69
N GLU A 175 -3.82 -0.23 -0.92
CA GLU A 175 -4.45 -0.30 0.40
C GLU A 175 -5.19 0.98 0.77
N PHE A 176 -6.50 0.84 0.99
CA PHE A 176 -7.34 1.84 1.62
C PHE A 176 -8.54 1.18 2.29
N GLY A 177 -9.14 1.82 3.29
CA GLY A 177 -10.29 1.26 3.97
C GLY A 177 -10.90 2.20 5.00
N PHE A 178 -12.05 1.81 5.51
CA PHE A 178 -12.84 2.54 6.50
C PHE A 178 -13.69 1.54 7.28
N GLY A 179 -14.16 1.94 8.46
CA GLY A 179 -15.07 1.14 9.26
C GLY A 179 -16.34 0.81 8.49
N MET A 180 -16.63 -0.49 8.35
CA MET A 180 -17.79 -1.00 7.63
C MET A 180 -18.94 -1.38 8.57
N ALA A 181 -18.75 -1.18 9.88
CA ALA A 181 -19.64 -1.67 10.93
C ALA A 181 -20.85 -0.75 11.22
N GLY A 182 -21.02 0.35 10.47
CA GLY A 182 -22.23 1.17 10.50
C GLY A 182 -21.99 2.66 10.75
N GLY A 183 -23.01 3.45 10.39
CA GLY A 183 -23.03 4.90 10.53
C GLY A 183 -24.13 5.52 9.66
N PRO A 184 -24.47 6.81 9.88
CA PRO A 184 -25.62 7.45 9.22
C PRO A 184 -25.41 7.71 7.72
N ARG A 185 -24.18 7.56 7.20
CA ARG A 185 -23.82 7.84 5.81
C ARG A 185 -23.61 6.55 5.02
N ASP A 186 -24.68 5.80 4.79
CA ASP A 186 -24.64 4.52 4.07
C ASP A 186 -23.70 3.50 4.74
N GLY A 187 -23.70 3.48 6.08
CA GLY A 187 -22.88 2.56 6.86
C GLY A 187 -21.51 3.12 7.27
N LEU A 188 -21.23 4.40 7.00
CA LEU A 188 -20.01 5.10 7.41
C LEU A 188 -20.34 6.23 8.41
N THR A 189 -19.37 6.59 9.25
CA THR A 189 -19.39 7.85 10.02
C THR A 189 -19.25 9.07 9.10
N ASP A 190 -19.54 10.28 9.59
CA ASP A 190 -19.36 11.51 8.82
C ASP A 190 -17.89 11.71 8.40
N ASP A 191 -16.93 11.43 9.29
CA ASP A 191 -15.49 11.58 9.01
C ASP A 191 -14.99 10.55 7.98
N GLU A 192 -15.39 9.28 8.11
CA GLU A 192 -15.03 8.25 7.13
C GLU A 192 -15.64 8.52 5.77
N ARG A 193 -16.88 9.04 5.75
CA ARG A 193 -17.53 9.44 4.50
C ARG A 193 -16.78 10.58 3.83
N ALA A 194 -16.38 11.60 4.59
CA ALA A 194 -15.62 12.73 4.06
C ALA A 194 -14.24 12.29 3.51
N TYR A 195 -13.54 11.41 4.23
CA TYR A 195 -12.29 10.81 3.76
C TYR A 195 -12.51 10.00 2.47
N PHE A 196 -13.46 9.08 2.46
CA PHE A 196 -13.67 8.18 1.35
C PHE A 196 -14.16 8.92 0.10
N ASP A 197 -15.12 9.84 0.22
CA ASP A 197 -15.60 10.63 -0.91
C ASP A 197 -14.45 11.45 -1.52
N CYS A 198 -13.56 11.99 -0.69
CA CYS A 198 -12.39 12.73 -1.16
C CYS A 198 -11.38 11.83 -1.90
N LEU A 199 -11.03 10.69 -1.30
CA LEU A 199 -10.11 9.72 -1.90
C LEU A 199 -10.67 9.16 -3.21
N LYS A 200 -11.95 8.76 -3.22
CA LYS A 200 -12.65 8.31 -4.43
C LYS A 200 -12.62 9.38 -5.51
N GLY A 201 -12.93 10.64 -5.19
CA GLY A 201 -12.85 11.73 -6.15
C GLY A 201 -11.44 11.91 -6.73
N TYR A 202 -10.41 11.75 -5.90
CA TYR A 202 -9.02 11.80 -6.36
C TYR A 202 -8.69 10.65 -7.32
N LEU A 203 -9.12 9.42 -7.00
CA LEU A 203 -8.90 8.24 -7.85
C LEU A 203 -9.71 8.27 -9.15
N LEU A 204 -10.86 8.92 -9.19
CA LEU A 204 -11.62 9.06 -10.44
C LEU A 204 -11.00 10.10 -11.38
N ASP A 205 -10.33 11.10 -10.82
CA ASP A 205 -9.65 12.14 -11.59
C ASP A 205 -8.24 11.74 -12.06
N ASN A 206 -7.66 10.68 -11.46
CA ASN A 206 -6.34 10.16 -11.80
C ASN A 206 -6.48 8.72 -12.32
N ASP A 207 -5.71 8.34 -13.34
CA ASP A 207 -5.71 6.96 -13.84
C ASP A 207 -4.94 6.05 -12.87
N SER A 208 -5.63 5.54 -11.83
CA SER A 208 -5.02 4.73 -10.77
C SER A 208 -5.88 3.52 -10.44
N GLU A 209 -5.27 2.34 -10.45
CA GLU A 209 -5.89 1.10 -9.97
C GLU A 209 -6.02 1.11 -8.44
N TRP A 210 -6.81 0.19 -7.88
CA TRP A 210 -7.03 0.14 -6.44
C TRP A 210 -7.28 -1.27 -5.92
N ALA A 211 -6.97 -1.48 -4.64
CA ALA A 211 -7.36 -2.64 -3.86
C ALA A 211 -7.81 -2.20 -2.46
N ILE A 212 -9.02 -2.61 -2.06
CA ILE A 212 -9.59 -2.25 -0.76
C ILE A 212 -9.07 -3.19 0.32
N TRP A 213 -8.68 -2.62 1.46
CA TRP A 213 -8.42 -3.35 2.69
C TRP A 213 -9.71 -3.57 3.49
N ALA A 214 -10.09 -4.81 3.74
CA ALA A 214 -9.68 -6.00 3.00
C ALA A 214 -10.85 -6.98 2.94
N ILE A 215 -10.68 -8.10 2.23
CA ILE A 215 -11.79 -9.04 2.00
C ILE A 215 -12.23 -9.74 3.30
N MET A 216 -11.30 -10.07 4.19
CA MET A 216 -11.57 -10.89 5.38
C MET A 216 -12.54 -10.24 6.38
N GLY A 217 -13.50 -11.01 6.89
CA GLY A 217 -14.43 -10.53 7.93
C GLY A 217 -13.95 -10.77 9.35
N SER A 218 -13.02 -11.71 9.54
CA SER A 218 -12.44 -12.05 10.84
C SER A 218 -11.04 -12.67 10.67
N TYR A 219 -10.30 -12.75 11.76
CA TYR A 219 -8.99 -13.41 11.84
C TYR A 219 -9.07 -14.69 12.64
N TYR A 220 -8.38 -15.73 12.18
CA TYR A 220 -8.14 -16.91 13.01
C TYR A 220 -7.51 -16.53 14.36
N PHE A 221 -6.52 -15.62 14.33
CA PHE A 221 -5.90 -15.04 15.51
C PHE A 221 -5.32 -13.66 15.19
N ARG A 222 -5.56 -12.67 16.06
CA ARG A 222 -4.96 -11.33 15.98
C ARG A 222 -4.89 -10.71 17.38
N ASN A 223 -3.78 -10.03 17.69
CA ASN A 223 -3.57 -9.30 18.94
C ASN A 223 -3.93 -10.09 20.22
N GLY A 224 -3.53 -11.36 20.29
CA GLY A 224 -3.81 -12.20 21.46
C GLY A 224 -5.22 -12.79 21.51
N GLN A 225 -6.08 -12.50 20.52
CA GLN A 225 -7.46 -12.94 20.47
C GLN A 225 -7.70 -13.89 19.29
N VAL A 226 -8.31 -15.04 19.60
CA VAL A 226 -8.85 -15.97 18.60
C VAL A 226 -10.17 -15.42 18.07
N ASP A 227 -10.44 -15.61 16.77
CA ASP A 227 -11.68 -15.17 16.13
C ASP A 227 -11.93 -13.66 16.33
N PHE A 228 -10.90 -12.88 16.04
CA PHE A 228 -10.94 -11.41 16.12
C PHE A 228 -11.78 -10.87 14.97
N ASP A 229 -12.77 -10.03 15.28
CA ASP A 229 -13.62 -9.39 14.28
C ASP A 229 -12.84 -8.33 13.49
N GLU A 230 -12.93 -8.31 12.16
CA GLU A 230 -12.31 -7.27 11.34
C GLU A 230 -13.35 -6.20 10.96
N PRO A 231 -13.44 -5.08 11.69
CA PRO A 231 -14.47 -4.06 11.46
C PRO A 231 -14.35 -3.33 10.11
N PHE A 232 -13.19 -3.39 9.45
CA PHE A 232 -12.94 -2.81 8.12
C PHE A 232 -13.15 -3.85 7.00
N GLY A 233 -13.45 -5.11 7.37
CA GLY A 233 -13.65 -6.19 6.42
C GLY A 233 -14.81 -5.96 5.46
N VAL A 234 -14.60 -6.27 4.19
CA VAL A 234 -15.65 -6.29 3.15
C VAL A 234 -16.71 -7.33 3.49
N LEU A 235 -16.29 -8.52 3.91
CA LEU A 235 -17.17 -9.57 4.39
C LEU A 235 -17.51 -9.36 5.88
N ASN A 236 -18.70 -9.79 6.28
CA ASN A 236 -19.08 -9.84 7.67
C ASN A 236 -18.27 -10.92 8.43
N ARG A 237 -18.34 -10.89 9.75
CA ARG A 237 -17.63 -11.83 10.64
C ARG A 237 -17.82 -13.31 10.25
N ASP A 238 -19.02 -13.66 9.80
CA ASP A 238 -19.43 -15.03 9.49
C ASP A 238 -19.06 -15.47 8.06
N TRP A 239 -18.41 -14.60 7.28
CA TRP A 239 -17.98 -14.86 5.89
C TRP A 239 -19.13 -15.25 4.96
N ASN A 240 -20.37 -14.83 5.26
CA ASN A 240 -21.56 -15.24 4.52
C ASN A 240 -22.29 -14.10 3.79
N ASP A 241 -21.93 -12.84 4.07
CA ASP A 241 -22.48 -11.66 3.41
C ASP A 241 -21.49 -10.49 3.50
N PHE A 242 -21.77 -9.40 2.79
CA PHE A 242 -21.07 -8.12 2.96
C PHE A 242 -21.33 -7.54 4.34
N ARG A 243 -20.29 -7.00 4.97
CA ARG A 243 -20.41 -6.28 6.26
C ARG A 243 -21.23 -5.01 6.09
N ASN A 244 -20.97 -4.26 5.02
CA ASN A 244 -21.77 -3.12 4.60
C ASN A 244 -22.47 -3.43 3.26
N PRO A 245 -23.79 -3.70 3.25
CA PRO A 245 -24.56 -3.95 2.03
C PRO A 245 -24.54 -2.81 1.01
N LYS A 246 -24.11 -1.60 1.40
CA LYS A 246 -24.00 -0.43 0.52
C LYS A 246 -22.63 -0.29 -0.14
N LEU A 247 -21.64 -1.11 0.24
CA LEU A 247 -20.25 -0.96 -0.21
C LEU A 247 -20.09 -0.91 -1.73
N LEU A 248 -20.73 -1.81 -2.47
CA LEU A 248 -20.62 -1.83 -3.93
C LEU A 248 -21.16 -0.54 -4.57
N GLY A 249 -22.22 0.03 -3.99
CA GLY A 249 -22.75 1.34 -4.40
C GLY A 249 -21.83 2.50 -4.04
N LEU A 250 -21.16 2.41 -2.89
CA LEU A 250 -20.16 3.39 -2.46
C LEU A 250 -18.93 3.40 -3.38
N LEU A 251 -18.39 2.24 -3.73
CA LEU A 251 -17.30 2.12 -4.71
C LEU A 251 -17.75 2.61 -6.09
N GLY A 252 -18.91 2.14 -6.57
CA GLY A 252 -19.61 2.67 -7.73
C GLY A 252 -18.69 2.83 -8.95
N GLU A 253 -18.51 4.07 -9.40
CA GLU A 253 -17.69 4.43 -10.58
C GLU A 253 -16.23 3.97 -10.51
N MET A 254 -15.69 3.63 -9.33
CA MET A 254 -14.34 3.08 -9.20
C MET A 254 -14.16 1.75 -9.94
N PHE A 255 -15.23 1.01 -10.22
CA PHE A 255 -15.18 -0.21 -11.04
C PHE A 255 -15.12 0.05 -12.55
N ASN A 256 -15.35 1.29 -12.99
CA ASN A 256 -15.34 1.60 -14.41
C ASN A 256 -13.90 1.69 -14.91
N MET A 257 -13.60 0.97 -15.98
CA MET A 257 -12.36 1.18 -16.74
C MET A 257 -12.47 2.50 -17.50
N THR A 258 -11.80 3.55 -17.03
CA THR A 258 -11.85 4.88 -17.63
C THR A 258 -10.76 5.06 -18.69
N GLN A 259 -9.66 4.32 -18.61
CA GLN A 259 -8.55 4.28 -19.58
C GLN A 259 -7.96 2.86 -19.68
N GLY A 260 -7.15 2.59 -20.71
CA GLY A 260 -6.49 1.29 -20.92
C GLY A 260 -5.05 1.50 -21.41
N PRO A 261 -4.25 0.42 -21.52
CA PRO A 261 -2.85 0.52 -21.95
C PRO A 261 -2.75 1.27 -23.28
N ALA A 262 -1.89 2.29 -23.33
CA ALA A 262 -1.58 3.04 -24.54
C ALA A 262 -0.84 2.17 -25.58
#